data_AF-A0A0F9HFX0-F1
#
_entry.id   AF-A0A0F9HFX0-F1
#
_cell.length_a   1.000
_cell.length_b   1.000
_cell.length_c   1.000
_cell.angle_alpha   90.00
_cell.angle_beta   90.00
_cell.angle_gamma   90.00
#
_symmetry.space_group_name_H-M   'P 1'
#
loop_
_entity.id
_entity.type
_entity.pdbx_description
1 polymer ?
#
loop_
_entity_poly.entity_id
_entity_poly.type
_entity_poly.pdbx_seq_one_letter_code
_entity_poly.pdbx_strand_id
1 'polypeptide(L)' 'NINNPQTLYQGTEEEVYQQTRYAIEAGVNIIAPECAIPLSTPLKNLKAIVSAAHEGYSPI' A
#
# COMPACT_ATOMS: atom_id res chain seq x y z
N ASN A 1 7.13 -3.98 -0.02
CA ASN A 1 7.38 -2.52 -0.09
C ASN A 1 6.60 -1.95 -1.26
N ILE A 2 5.94 -0.80 -1.06
CA ILE A 2 5.03 -0.18 -2.05
C ILE A 2 5.75 0.96 -2.76
N ASN A 3 5.62 1.04 -4.09
CA ASN A 3 6.35 2.02 -4.89
C ASN A 3 5.78 3.44 -4.73
N ASN A 4 6.65 4.42 -4.47
CA ASN A 4 6.22 5.78 -4.16
C ASN A 4 5.79 6.59 -5.40
N PRO A 5 6.65 6.81 -6.42
CA PRO A 5 6.30 7.71 -7.52
C PRO A 5 5.23 7.14 -8.45
N GLN A 6 5.31 5.84 -8.80
CA GLN A 6 4.42 5.24 -9.80
C GLN A 6 3.13 4.74 -9.17
N THR A 7 3.20 4.01 -8.06
CA THR A 7 2.00 3.39 -7.48
C THR A 7 1.29 4.33 -6.51
N LEU A 8 1.99 4.89 -5.51
CA LEU A 8 1.32 5.75 -4.52
C LEU A 8 0.95 7.12 -5.07
N TYR A 9 1.85 7.80 -5.79
CA TYR A 9 1.62 9.17 -6.24
C TYR A 9 0.83 9.25 -7.56
N GLN A 10 1.26 8.51 -8.60
CA GLN A 10 0.65 8.58 -9.93
C GLN A 10 -0.46 7.53 -10.16
N GLY A 11 -0.46 6.45 -9.37
CA GLY A 11 -1.38 5.34 -9.54
C GLY A 11 -2.76 5.57 -8.94
N THR A 12 -3.60 4.57 -9.12
CA THR A 12 -4.96 4.50 -8.58
C THR A 12 -5.00 3.76 -7.24
N GLU A 13 -6.11 3.93 -6.54
CA GLU A 13 -6.37 3.25 -5.27
C GLU A 13 -6.34 1.72 -5.42
N GLU A 14 -6.88 1.20 -6.52
CA GLU A 14 -6.85 -0.22 -6.87
C GLU A 14 -5.42 -0.73 -7.11
N GLU A 15 -4.60 0.00 -7.88
CA GLU A 15 -3.21 -0.39 -8.12
C GLU A 15 -2.40 -0.48 -6.81
N VAL A 16 -2.65 0.45 -5.88
CA VAL A 16 -2.02 0.43 -4.55
C VAL A 16 -2.50 -0.76 -3.73
N TYR A 17 -3.80 -1.05 -3.75
CA TYR A 17 -4.38 -2.21 -3.08
C TYR A 17 -3.76 -3.50 -3.62
N GLN A 18 -3.73 -3.70 -4.94
CA GLN A 18 -3.16 -4.90 -5.57
C GLN A 18 -1.66 -5.07 -5.28
N GLN A 19 -0.87 -3.99 -5.37
CA GLN A 19 0.55 -4.05 -5.02
C GLN A 19 0.76 -4.37 -3.53
N THR A 20 -0.14 -3.89 -2.66
CA THR A 20 -0.11 -4.20 -1.23
C THR A 20 -0.41 -5.68 -0.97
N ARG A 21 -1.45 -6.24 -1.61
CA ARG A 21 -1.78 -7.66 -1.52
C ARG A 21 -0.64 -8.54 -2.03
N TYR A 22 -0.07 -8.19 -3.18
CA TYR A 22 1.11 -8.86 -3.71
C TYR A 22 2.28 -8.89 -2.71
N ALA A 23 2.57 -7.77 -2.04
CA ALA A 23 3.63 -7.71 -1.05
C ALA A 23 3.33 -8.60 0.19
N ILE A 24 2.07 -8.66 0.63
CA ILE A 24 1.64 -9.54 1.72
C ILE A 24 1.80 -11.01 1.32
N GLU A 25 1.33 -11.39 0.12
CA GLU A 25 1.44 -12.75 -0.42
C GLU A 25 2.90 -13.18 -0.63
N ALA A 26 3.77 -12.23 -0.97
CA ALA A 26 5.22 -12.45 -1.06
C ALA A 26 5.91 -12.61 0.31
N GLY A 27 5.16 -12.53 1.42
CA GLY A 27 5.69 -12.75 2.78
C GLY A 27 6.33 -11.52 3.43
N VAL A 28 6.02 -10.31 2.95
CA VAL A 28 6.53 -9.08 3.58
C VAL A 28 5.82 -8.86 4.92
N ASN A 29 6.55 -8.99 6.04
CA ASN A 29 5.99 -8.82 7.39
C ASN A 29 5.59 -7.38 7.74
N ILE A 30 6.26 -6.37 7.18
CA ILE A 30 5.98 -4.96 7.44
C ILE A 30 5.67 -4.26 6.13
N ILE A 31 4.40 -3.92 5.96
CA ILE A 31 3.93 -3.17 4.80
C ILE A 31 4.12 -1.68 5.06
N ALA A 32 4.92 -1.05 4.21
CA ALA A 32 5.16 0.38 4.23
C ALA A 32 5.48 0.87 2.80
N PRO A 33 5.32 2.18 2.55
CA PRO A 33 5.95 2.87 1.43
C PRO A 33 7.47 2.59 1.43
N GLU A 34 8.06 2.47 0.24
CA GLU A 34 9.48 2.10 0.11
C GLU A 34 10.46 3.17 0.64
N CYS A 35 10.05 4.43 0.61
CA CYS A 35 10.86 5.59 1.00
C CYS A 35 9.97 6.76 1.45
N ALA A 36 10.45 8.00 1.34
CA ALA A 36 9.69 9.21 1.62
C ALA A 36 8.53 9.38 0.64
N ILE A 37 7.33 9.60 1.20
CA ILE A 37 6.09 9.77 0.45
C ILE A 37 6.02 11.22 -0.05
N PRO A 38 5.72 11.48 -1.34
CA PRO A 38 5.45 12.83 -1.83
C PRO A 38 4.28 13.47 -1.07
N LEU A 39 4.40 14.75 -0.70
CA LEU A 39 3.36 15.49 0.03
C LEU A 39 2.02 15.58 -0.73
N SER A 40 2.06 15.49 -2.06
CA SER A 40 0.89 15.52 -2.94
C SER A 40 0.27 14.15 -3.18
N THR A 41 0.73 13.10 -2.49
CA THR A 41 0.17 11.75 -2.62
C THR A 41 -1.30 11.73 -2.20
N PRO A 42 -2.21 11.21 -3.03
CA PRO A 42 -3.63 11.15 -2.67
C PRO A 42 -3.87 10.34 -1.39
N LEU A 43 -4.63 10.89 -0.44
CA LEU A 43 -4.92 10.21 0.82
C LEU A 43 -5.65 8.88 0.63
N LYS A 44 -6.49 8.77 -0.41
CA LYS A 44 -7.17 7.50 -0.77
C LYS A 44 -6.18 6.39 -1.09
N ASN A 45 -5.09 6.71 -1.79
CA ASN A 45 -4.04 5.75 -2.14
C ASN A 45 -3.33 5.26 -0.87
N LEU A 46 -3.06 6.15 0.09
CA LEU A 46 -2.50 5.76 1.40
C LEU A 46 -3.47 4.88 2.20
N LYS A 47 -4.77 5.18 2.17
CA LYS A 47 -5.80 4.37 2.83
C LYS A 47 -5.94 2.98 2.20
N ALA A 48 -5.72 2.82 0.90
CA ALA A 48 -5.71 1.51 0.25
C ALA A 48 -4.67 0.56 0.84
N ILE A 49 -3.49 1.05 1.25
CA ILE A 49 -2.49 0.22 1.95
C ILE A 49 -3.10 -0.35 3.24
N VAL A 50 -3.77 0.49 4.03
CA VAL A 50 -4.38 0.10 5.31
C VAL A 50 -5.51 -0.90 5.08
N SER A 51 -6.41 -0.62 4.12
CA SER A 51 -7.50 -1.53 3.77
C SER A 51 -6.97 -2.90 3.34
N ALA A 52 -5.98 -2.93 2.44
CA ALA A 52 -5.36 -4.17 1.98
C ALA A 52 -4.63 -4.93 3.10
N ALA A 53 -3.99 -4.24 4.04
CA ALA A 53 -3.29 -4.86 5.16
C ALA A 53 -4.24 -5.44 6.23
N HIS A 54 -5.36 -4.77 6.50
CA HIS A 54 -6.37 -5.26 7.43
C HIS A 54 -7.21 -6.41 6.87
N GLU A 55 -7.32 -6.51 5.55
CA GLU A 55 -8.07 -7.60 4.93
C GLU A 55 -7.40 -8.96 5.19
N GLY A 56 -8.09 -9.81 5.96
CA GLY A 56 -7.56 -11.10 6.42
C GLY A 56 -6.71 -11.03 7.70
N TYR A 57 -6.48 -9.84 8.25
CA TYR A 57 -5.89 -9.68 9.57
C TYR A 57 -6.98 -9.77 10.64
N SER A 58 -7.00 -10.88 11.38
CA SER A 58 -7.88 -11.03 12.55
C SER A 58 -7.07 -10.71 13.81
N PRO A 59 -7.33 -9.60 14.51
CA PRO A 59 -6.74 -9.39 15.82
C PRO A 59 -7.25 -10.47 16.77
N ILE A 60 -6.31 -11.18 17.41
CA ILE A 60 -6.57 -12.17 18.46
C ILE A 60 -7.01 -11.47 19.75
#